data_AF-X1P1E3-F1
#
_entry.id   AF-X1P1E3-F1
#
_cell.length_a   1.000
_cell.length_b   1.000
_cell.length_c   1.000
_cell.angle_alpha   90.00
_cell.angle_beta   90.00
_cell.angle_gamma   90.00
#
_symmetry.space_group_name_H-M   'P 1'
#
loop_
_entity.id
_entity.type
_entity.pdbx_description
1 polymer ?
#
loop_
_entity_poly.entity_id
_entity_poly.type
_entity_poly.pdbx_seq_one_letter_code
_entity_poly.pdbx_strand_id
1 'polypeptide(L)'
;MGRRYWNYLVTLAIVLLILGGCGKPAAIPPPSSEQPTVINLPEPQYDSDVSIEQSFLNRRSIRSYTGEPLTLQEVSQLLWAAQGITDPRGFRTAPSAGALYPLEVYLVAGDVEDLTSGVYRYEPDGHQLARIIDGDKRAELADAALAQSCVRRE
;
A
#
# COMPACT_ATOMS: atom_id res chain seq x y z
N MET A 1 -6.83 -63.15 -2.41
CA MET A 1 -7.09 -61.75 -2.80
C MET A 1 -7.95 -61.13 -1.71
N GLY A 2 -7.49 -60.10 -0.97
CA GLY A 2 -8.34 -59.54 0.11
C GLY A 2 -7.66 -58.70 1.21
N ARG A 3 -6.33 -58.55 1.22
CA ARG A 3 -5.64 -57.73 2.24
C ARG A 3 -4.74 -56.61 1.70
N ARG A 4 -4.51 -56.58 0.38
CA ARG A 4 -3.71 -55.54 -0.29
C ARG A 4 -4.56 -54.34 -0.74
N TYR A 5 -5.86 -54.52 -1.00
CA TYR A 5 -6.79 -53.44 -1.38
C TYR A 5 -7.24 -52.56 -0.20
N TRP A 6 -7.19 -53.07 1.03
CA TRP A 6 -7.57 -52.30 2.23
C TRP A 6 -6.58 -51.17 2.53
N ASN A 7 -5.28 -51.41 2.33
CA ASN A 7 -4.25 -50.40 2.57
C ASN A 7 -4.31 -49.25 1.55
N TYR A 8 -4.72 -49.50 0.30
CA TYR A 8 -4.91 -48.43 -0.69
C TYR A 8 -6.14 -47.55 -0.39
N LEU A 9 -7.22 -48.12 0.17
CA LEU A 9 -8.40 -47.35 0.56
C LEU A 9 -8.16 -46.47 1.80
N VAL A 10 -7.40 -46.96 2.78
CA VAL A 10 -7.03 -46.16 3.96
C VAL A 10 -6.05 -45.05 3.61
N THR A 11 -5.16 -45.25 2.63
CA THR A 11 -4.20 -44.21 2.21
C THR A 11 -4.87 -43.12 1.37
N LEU A 12 -5.90 -43.44 0.58
CA LEU A 12 -6.66 -42.44 -0.21
C LEU A 12 -7.53 -41.52 0.66
N ALA A 13 -8.06 -42.02 1.78
CA ALA A 13 -8.89 -41.23 2.71
C ALA A 13 -8.10 -40.13 3.45
N ILE A 14 -6.80 -40.33 3.69
CA ILE A 14 -5.95 -39.35 4.39
C ILE A 14 -5.52 -38.20 3.47
N VAL A 15 -5.44 -38.42 2.15
CA VAL A 15 -5.13 -37.37 1.16
C VAL A 15 -6.31 -36.42 0.92
N LEU A 16 -7.56 -36.86 1.13
CA LEU A 16 -8.76 -36.04 0.95
C LEU A 16 -9.14 -35.19 2.17
N LEU A 17 -8.51 -35.39 3.33
CA LEU A 17 -8.78 -34.64 4.56
C LEU A 17 -7.94 -33.36 4.75
N ILE A 18 -7.03 -33.04 3.81
CA ILE A 18 -6.30 -31.75 3.75
C ILE A 18 -6.94 -30.78 2.72
N LEU A 19 -8.19 -31.04 2.31
CA LEU A 19 -8.94 -30.16 1.39
C LEU A 19 -10.15 -29.47 2.03
N GLY A 20 -10.31 -29.57 3.35
CA GLY A 20 -11.43 -28.98 4.08
C GLY A 20 -10.98 -27.90 5.06
N GLY A 21 -10.70 -26.69 4.60
CA GLY A 21 -10.43 -25.59 5.54
C GLY A 21 -9.78 -24.32 5.02
N CYS A 22 -10.11 -23.82 3.83
CA CYS A 22 -9.98 -22.38 3.58
C CYS A 22 -11.39 -21.79 3.63
N GLY A 23 -11.75 -21.21 4.77
CA GLY A 23 -12.86 -20.25 4.78
C GLY A 23 -12.59 -19.23 3.67
N LYS A 24 -13.56 -19.04 2.79
CA LYS A 24 -13.47 -18.00 1.75
C LYS A 24 -13.06 -16.71 2.46
N PRO A 25 -11.94 -16.06 2.12
CA PRO A 25 -11.67 -14.73 2.63
C PRO A 25 -12.91 -13.87 2.32
N ALA A 26 -13.34 -13.09 3.30
CA ALA A 26 -14.48 -12.20 3.13
C ALA A 26 -14.27 -11.42 1.83
N ALA A 27 -15.17 -11.63 0.86
CA ALA A 27 -15.09 -10.93 -0.40
C ALA A 27 -15.17 -9.44 -0.09
N ILE A 28 -14.12 -8.70 -0.46
CA ILE A 28 -14.16 -7.24 -0.45
C ILE A 28 -15.37 -6.87 -1.33
N PRO A 29 -16.36 -6.13 -0.80
CA PRO A 29 -17.51 -5.73 -1.61
C PRO A 29 -17.01 -5.03 -2.88
N PRO A 30 -17.65 -5.27 -4.04
CA PRO A 30 -17.23 -4.63 -5.28
C PRO A 30 -17.24 -3.10 -5.06
N PRO A 31 -16.20 -2.39 -5.53
CA PRO A 31 -16.15 -0.94 -5.41
C PRO A 31 -17.43 -0.35 -6.01
N SER A 32 -18.00 0.63 -5.30
CA SER A 32 -19.15 1.41 -5.74
C SER A 32 -18.94 1.92 -7.17
N SER A 33 -20.00 1.96 -7.98
CA SER A 33 -20.01 2.31 -9.40
C SER A 33 -19.64 3.78 -9.72
N GLU A 34 -19.11 4.53 -8.75
CA GLU A 34 -18.55 5.84 -8.97
C GLU A 34 -17.10 5.65 -9.44
N GLN A 35 -16.79 6.14 -10.64
CA GLN A 35 -15.42 6.12 -11.14
C GLN A 35 -14.52 6.85 -10.14
N PRO A 36 -13.42 6.25 -9.68
CA PRO A 36 -12.54 6.90 -8.72
C PRO A 36 -12.08 8.24 -9.32
N THR A 37 -12.23 9.32 -8.56
CA THR A 37 -11.69 10.61 -8.98
C THR A 37 -10.17 10.48 -9.05
N VAL A 38 -9.61 10.69 -10.24
CA VAL A 38 -8.17 10.60 -10.50
C VAL A 38 -7.55 11.98 -10.35
N ILE A 39 -6.46 12.06 -9.58
CA ILE A 39 -5.66 13.27 -9.38
C ILE A 39 -4.26 13.02 -9.89
N ASN A 40 -3.82 13.79 -10.89
CA ASN A 40 -2.46 13.73 -11.39
C ASN A 40 -1.52 14.37 -10.37
N LEU A 41 -0.41 13.69 -10.06
CA LEU A 41 0.62 14.24 -9.18
C LEU A 41 1.59 15.11 -9.98
N PRO A 42 2.15 16.18 -9.39
CA PRO A 42 3.25 16.90 -10.01
C PRO A 42 4.46 15.97 -10.17
N GLU A 43 5.23 16.16 -11.24
CA GLU A 43 6.42 15.34 -11.51
C GLU A 43 7.38 15.34 -10.31
N PRO A 44 7.99 14.18 -10.00
CA PRO A 44 8.96 14.09 -8.92
C PRO A 44 10.27 14.78 -9.32
N GLN A 45 10.97 15.29 -8.32
CA GLN A 45 12.29 15.87 -8.47
C GLN A 45 13.34 14.76 -8.43
N TYR A 46 14.15 14.68 -9.48
CA TYR A 46 15.20 13.66 -9.64
C TYR A 46 16.59 14.16 -9.21
N ASP A 47 16.73 15.46 -8.98
CA ASP A 47 17.96 16.10 -8.50
C ASP A 47 17.66 16.79 -7.18
N SER A 48 18.44 16.47 -6.15
CA SER A 48 18.22 16.91 -4.77
C SER A 48 19.53 17.39 -4.17
N ASP A 49 19.46 18.47 -3.39
CA ASP A 49 20.61 19.04 -2.67
C ASP A 49 21.11 18.14 -1.52
N VAL A 50 20.38 17.08 -1.16
CA VAL A 50 20.74 16.16 -0.07
C VAL A 50 21.29 14.86 -0.65
N SER A 51 22.53 14.52 -0.27
CA SER A 51 23.13 13.25 -0.70
C SER A 51 22.47 12.03 -0.04
N ILE A 52 22.66 10.85 -0.65
CA ILE A 52 22.20 9.57 -0.10
C ILE A 52 22.88 9.29 1.26
N GLU A 53 24.19 9.54 1.37
CA GLU A 53 24.96 9.36 2.60
C GLU A 53 24.42 10.23 3.73
N GLN A 54 24.11 11.50 3.43
CA GLN A 54 23.53 12.42 4.41
C GLN A 54 22.13 11.97 4.83
N SER A 55 21.33 11.48 3.88
CA SER A 55 20.01 10.90 4.16
C SER A 55 20.12 9.71 5.12
N PHE A 56 21.07 8.79 4.90
CA PHE A 56 21.29 7.66 5.81
C PHE A 56 21.78 8.09 7.19
N LEU A 57 22.70 9.05 7.27
CA LEU A 57 23.22 9.56 8.54
C LEU A 57 22.11 10.19 9.39
N ASN A 58 21.24 10.98 8.76
CA ASN A 58 20.22 11.78 9.43
C ASN A 58 18.88 11.06 9.64
N ARG A 59 18.63 9.93 8.96
CA ARG A 59 17.35 9.21 9.07
C ARG A 59 17.04 8.83 10.52
N ARG A 60 15.89 9.28 11.02
CA ARG A 60 15.34 8.92 12.34
C ARG A 60 13.84 8.62 12.19
N SER A 61 13.29 7.85 13.13
CA SER A 61 11.85 7.64 13.21
C SER A 61 11.24 8.79 14.02
N ILE A 62 10.59 9.73 13.34
CA ILE A 62 9.90 10.86 13.95
C ILE A 62 8.46 10.44 14.28
N ARG A 63 7.96 10.86 15.45
CA ARG A 63 6.60 10.55 15.94
C ARG A 63 5.90 11.78 16.54
N SER A 64 6.49 12.95 16.41
CA SER A 64 5.89 14.24 16.74
C SER A 64 6.07 15.11 15.50
N TYR A 65 4.96 15.60 14.97
CA TYR A 65 4.92 16.33 13.70
C TYR A 65 4.50 17.76 13.93
N THR A 66 4.85 18.63 12.99
CA THR A 66 4.27 19.97 12.95
C THR A 66 2.78 19.88 12.59
N GLY A 67 2.04 20.94 12.90
CA GLY A 67 0.65 21.09 12.44
C GLY A 67 0.54 21.68 11.03
N GLU A 68 1.63 21.69 10.26
CA GLU A 68 1.66 22.24 8.91
C GLU A 68 1.22 21.16 7.90
N PRO A 69 0.43 21.54 6.88
CA PRO A 69 0.07 20.61 5.81
C PRO A 69 1.29 20.24 4.98
N LEU A 70 1.27 19.06 4.37
CA LEU A 70 2.21 18.74 3.30
C LEU A 70 1.72 19.34 1.98
N THR A 71 2.64 19.81 1.16
CA THR A 71 2.35 20.19 -0.21
C THR A 71 2.05 18.94 -1.07
N LEU A 72 1.30 19.10 -2.16
CA LEU A 72 1.08 18.00 -3.11
C LEU A 72 2.39 17.52 -3.76
N GLN A 73 3.39 18.41 -3.89
CA GLN A 73 4.72 18.07 -4.39
C GLN A 73 5.49 17.14 -3.45
N GLU A 74 5.43 17.38 -2.13
CA GLU A 74 6.07 16.50 -1.14
C GLU A 74 5.42 15.13 -1.10
N VAL A 75 4.08 15.09 -1.16
CA VAL A 75 3.33 13.83 -1.26
C VAL A 75 3.71 13.06 -2.54
N SER A 76 3.75 13.76 -3.67
CA SER A 76 4.22 13.19 -4.94
C SER A 76 5.61 12.57 -4.80
N GLN A 77 6.57 13.33 -4.25
CA GLN A 77 7.94 12.88 -4.07
C GLN A 77 8.03 11.62 -3.21
N LEU A 78 7.27 11.55 -2.11
CA LEU A 78 7.25 10.39 -1.21
C LEU A 78 6.67 9.15 -1.90
N LEU A 79 5.57 9.30 -2.65
CA LEU A 79 4.95 8.19 -3.36
C LEU A 79 5.84 7.65 -4.48
N TRP A 80 6.47 8.55 -5.24
CA TRP A 80 7.46 8.16 -6.24
C TRP A 80 8.67 7.48 -5.59
N ALA A 81 9.23 8.03 -4.51
CA ALA A 81 10.34 7.40 -3.81
C ALA A 81 9.99 6.00 -3.30
N ALA A 82 8.73 5.78 -2.87
CA ALA A 82 8.27 4.48 -2.36
C ALA A 82 8.09 3.41 -3.44
N GLN A 83 7.40 3.71 -4.56
CA GLN A 83 7.02 2.74 -5.60
C GLN A 83 6.94 3.34 -7.02
N GLY A 84 7.57 4.48 -7.30
CA GLY A 84 7.53 5.15 -8.61
C GLY A 84 8.29 4.38 -9.70
N ILE A 85 7.94 4.61 -10.97
CA ILE A 85 8.63 4.02 -12.14
C ILE A 85 9.94 4.78 -12.41
N THR A 86 11.01 4.04 -12.72
CA THR A 86 12.33 4.57 -13.08
C THR A 86 12.83 4.08 -14.45
N ASP A 87 12.14 3.11 -15.06
CA ASP A 87 12.51 2.54 -16.36
C ASP A 87 11.24 2.26 -17.19
N PRO A 88 11.24 2.48 -18.52
CA PRO A 88 10.09 2.19 -19.39
C PRO A 88 9.57 0.75 -19.34
N ARG A 89 10.36 -0.21 -18.86
CA ARG A 89 9.95 -1.60 -18.62
C ARG A 89 9.08 -1.77 -17.35
N GLY A 90 8.82 -0.69 -16.62
CA GLY A 90 8.03 -0.70 -15.39
C GLY A 90 8.84 -0.97 -14.13
N PHE A 91 10.17 -0.85 -14.17
CA PHE A 91 10.97 -1.01 -12.95
C PHE A 91 10.70 0.13 -11.97
N ARG A 92 10.64 -0.22 -10.68
CA ARG A 92 10.31 0.71 -9.61
C ARG A 92 11.56 1.24 -8.89
N THR A 93 11.39 2.33 -8.15
CA THR A 93 12.40 2.85 -7.19
C THR A 93 12.79 1.81 -6.13
N ALA A 94 11.89 0.90 -5.77
CA ALA A 94 12.16 -0.22 -4.88
C ALA A 94 12.42 -1.53 -5.66
N PRO A 95 13.41 -2.35 -5.27
CA PRO A 95 13.61 -3.66 -5.89
C PRO A 95 12.50 -4.64 -5.50
N SER A 96 12.21 -5.61 -6.37
CA SER A 96 11.24 -6.67 -6.12
C SER A 96 11.64 -7.97 -6.78
N ALA A 97 11.40 -9.10 -6.10
CA ALA A 97 11.72 -10.42 -6.61
C ALA A 97 10.96 -10.69 -7.93
N GLY A 98 11.70 -10.97 -9.00
CA GLY A 98 11.14 -11.22 -10.33
C GLY A 98 10.43 -10.01 -10.96
N ALA A 99 10.65 -8.80 -10.46
CA ALA A 99 9.95 -7.58 -10.90
C ALA A 99 8.42 -7.70 -10.83
N LEU A 100 7.90 -8.46 -9.85
CA LEU A 100 6.45 -8.69 -9.69
C LEU A 100 5.73 -7.55 -8.97
N TYR A 101 6.45 -6.74 -8.17
CA TYR A 101 5.93 -5.56 -7.46
C TYR A 101 4.57 -5.79 -6.77
N PRO A 102 4.46 -6.76 -5.83
CA PRO A 102 3.18 -7.16 -5.25
C PRO A 102 2.60 -6.16 -4.23
N LEU A 103 3.31 -5.07 -3.93
CA LEU A 103 2.91 -4.09 -2.92
C LEU A 103 2.16 -2.94 -3.58
N GLU A 104 1.01 -2.58 -3.01
CA GLU A 104 0.27 -1.35 -3.35
C GLU A 104 0.49 -0.30 -2.27
N VAL A 105 0.47 0.98 -2.65
CA VAL A 105 0.59 2.10 -1.72
C VAL A 105 -0.73 2.84 -1.65
N TYR A 106 -1.24 2.99 -0.44
CA TYR A 106 -2.41 3.81 -0.14
C TYR A 106 -1.99 5.00 0.70
N LEU A 107 -2.46 6.18 0.32
CA LEU A 107 -2.30 7.42 1.05
C LEU A 107 -3.59 7.72 1.82
N VAL A 108 -3.49 7.85 3.14
CA VAL A 108 -4.55 8.44 3.96
C VAL A 108 -4.23 9.93 4.10
N ALA A 109 -4.84 10.75 3.25
CA ALA A 109 -4.65 12.19 3.24
C ALA A 109 -5.64 12.85 4.19
N GLY A 110 -5.13 13.48 5.25
CA GLY A 110 -5.95 14.28 6.17
C GLY A 110 -5.66 15.78 6.09
N ASP A 111 -4.41 16.15 5.83
CA ASP A 111 -3.98 17.55 5.73
C ASP A 111 -2.85 17.68 4.69
N VAL A 112 -3.27 17.86 3.45
CA VAL A 112 -2.41 17.99 2.26
C VAL A 112 -2.98 19.14 1.43
N GLU A 113 -2.14 20.07 1.01
CA GLU A 113 -2.55 21.20 0.18
C GLU A 113 -3.13 20.72 -1.14
N ASP A 114 -4.20 21.38 -1.59
CA ASP A 114 -4.91 21.09 -2.85
C ASP A 114 -5.41 19.64 -3.01
N LEU A 115 -5.47 18.88 -1.92
CA LEU A 115 -5.99 17.52 -1.90
C LEU A 115 -7.06 17.38 -0.81
N THR A 116 -8.28 17.01 -1.22
CA THR A 116 -9.35 16.76 -0.26
C THR A 116 -9.00 15.60 0.66
N SER A 117 -9.48 15.61 1.90
CA SER A 117 -9.27 14.48 2.81
C SER A 117 -9.93 13.20 2.28
N GLY A 118 -9.23 12.08 2.44
CA GLY A 118 -9.63 10.80 1.88
C GLY A 118 -8.56 9.72 1.94
N VAL A 119 -8.92 8.54 1.46
CA VAL A 119 -7.99 7.44 1.18
C VAL A 119 -7.83 7.31 -0.33
N TYR A 120 -6.58 7.33 -0.77
CA TYR A 120 -6.20 7.30 -2.17
C TYR A 120 -5.29 6.11 -2.43
N ARG A 121 -5.47 5.43 -3.57
CA ARG A 121 -4.50 4.45 -4.07
C ARG A 121 -3.54 5.16 -5.02
N TYR A 122 -2.25 5.00 -4.79
CA TYR A 122 -1.24 5.46 -5.73
C TYR A 122 -1.15 4.50 -6.92
N GLU A 123 -1.20 5.05 -8.12
CA GLU A 123 -1.10 4.33 -9.39
C GLU A 123 0.21 4.73 -10.08
N PRO A 124 1.28 3.93 -9.91
CA PRO A 124 2.61 4.30 -10.39
C PRO A 124 2.72 4.51 -11.90
N ASP A 125 1.91 3.81 -12.70
CA ASP A 125 1.94 3.84 -14.17
C ASP A 125 1.53 5.21 -14.74
N GLY A 126 0.59 5.89 -14.08
CA GLY A 126 0.18 7.26 -14.44
C GLY A 126 0.75 8.33 -13.52
N HIS A 127 1.55 7.95 -12.51
CA HIS A 127 1.97 8.81 -11.41
C HIS A 127 0.79 9.66 -10.87
N GLN A 128 -0.25 8.96 -10.41
CA GLN A 128 -1.53 9.57 -10.04
C GLN A 128 -2.14 8.93 -8.80
N LEU A 129 -3.11 9.61 -8.21
CA LEU A 129 -3.91 9.12 -7.09
C LEU A 129 -5.34 8.81 -7.55
N ALA A 130 -5.80 7.60 -7.29
CA ALA A 130 -7.21 7.22 -7.44
C ALA A 130 -7.90 7.29 -6.08
N ARG A 131 -8.93 8.15 -5.95
CA ARG A 131 -9.70 8.28 -4.69
C ARG A 131 -10.55 7.03 -4.44
N ILE A 132 -10.44 6.46 -3.24
CA ILE A 132 -11.14 5.23 -2.83
C ILE A 132 -12.19 5.51 -1.75
N ILE A 133 -11.85 6.35 -0.77
CA ILE A 133 -12.73 6.68 0.37
C ILE A 133 -12.66 8.17 0.62
N ASP A 134 -13.81 8.77 0.92
CA ASP A 134 -13.94 10.17 1.25
C ASP A 134 -13.76 10.44 2.75
N GLY A 135 -13.22 11.62 3.06
CA GLY A 135 -13.10 12.14 4.43
C GLY A 135 -11.81 11.71 5.12
N ASP A 136 -11.50 12.41 6.21
CA ASP A 136 -10.32 12.12 7.02
C ASP A 136 -10.49 10.78 7.74
N LYS A 137 -9.57 9.83 7.50
CA LYS A 137 -9.54 8.49 8.08
C LYS A 137 -8.37 8.26 9.04
N ARG A 138 -7.68 9.32 9.48
CA ARG A 138 -6.55 9.22 10.40
C ARG A 138 -6.93 8.69 11.78
N ALA A 139 -8.13 9.01 12.28
CA ALA A 139 -8.62 8.50 13.56
C ALA A 139 -8.81 6.98 13.52
N GLU A 140 -9.52 6.49 12.51
CA GLU A 140 -9.73 5.05 12.30
C GLU A 140 -8.41 4.31 12.01
N LEU A 141 -7.51 4.92 11.23
CA LEU A 141 -6.19 4.36 10.97
C LEU A 141 -5.34 4.26 12.25
N ALA A 142 -5.40 5.28 13.12
CA ALA A 142 -4.71 5.26 14.40
C ALA A 142 -5.23 4.14 15.31
N ASP A 143 -6.54 3.94 15.36
CA ASP A 143 -7.16 2.84 16.12
C ASP A 143 -6.69 1.48 15.63
N ALA A 144 -6.66 1.28 14.31
CA ALA A 144 -6.12 0.08 13.69
C ALA A 144 -4.61 -0.10 13.94
N ALA A 145 -3.88 1.02 14.10
CA ALA A 145 -2.46 1.06 14.39
C ALA A 145 -2.13 1.00 15.90
N LEU A 146 -2.96 0.34 16.71
CA LEU A 146 -2.80 0.20 18.16
C LEU A 146 -2.80 1.55 18.90
N ALA A 147 -3.68 2.47 18.48
CA ALA A 147 -3.86 3.81 19.05
C ALA A 147 -2.58 4.68 19.04
N GLN A 148 -1.74 4.53 18.02
CA GLN A 148 -0.56 5.37 17.86
C GLN A 148 -0.96 6.84 17.60
N SER A 149 -0.67 7.73 18.55
CA SER A 149 -1.04 9.16 18.47
C SER A 149 -0.44 9.87 17.26
N CYS A 150 0.78 9.49 16.86
CA CYS A 150 1.42 10.06 15.67
C CYS A 150 0.62 9.81 14.37
N VAL A 151 -0.23 8.79 14.31
CA VAL A 151 -1.08 8.52 13.15
C VAL A 151 -2.35 9.37 13.17
N ARG A 152 -2.90 9.62 14.37
CA ARG A 152 -4.18 10.32 14.55
C ARG A 152 -4.11 11.80 14.18
N ARG A 153 -2.94 12.42 14.44
CA ARG A 153 -2.74 13.86 14.63
C ARG A 153 -3.46 14.34 15.90
N GLU A 154 -2.71 15.03 16.76
CA GLU A 154 -3.23 15.75 17.93
C GLU A 154 -3.27 17.25 17.64
#